data_AF-A0A7F5RCN6-F1
#
_entry.id   AF-A0A7F5RCN6-F1
#
_cell.length_a   1.000
_cell.length_b   1.000
_cell.length_c   1.000
_cell.angle_alpha   90.00
_cell.angle_beta   90.00
_cell.angle_gamma   90.00
#
_symmetry.space_group_name_H-M   'P 1'
#
loop_
_entity.id
_entity.type
_entity.pdbx_description
1 polymer ?
#
loop_
_entity_poly.entity_id
_entity_poly.type
_entity_poly.pdbx_seq_one_letter_code
_entity_poly.pdbx_strand_id
1 'polypeptide(L)'
;MLQLCRNHFKREDIGFVQICEYSKEGKVARARDMFFHGDAHFLLYTERFHFFNRIRVKGIRHLIFYSPPNVPHFYYEMCNLMQESNMNKKIGSMSNMTVTVLYSKYDINQLSAIVGTDRAVRMIESERNVHMLVTDAKNTDTI
;
A
#
# COMPACT_ATOMS: atom_id res chain seq x y z
N MET A 1 14.30 3.35 -5.90
CA MET A 1 13.55 2.15 -5.48
C MET A 1 12.67 1.56 -6.56
N LEU A 2 11.71 2.31 -7.13
CA LEU A 2 10.80 1.80 -8.17
C LEU A 2 11.51 1.10 -9.35
N GLN A 3 12.63 1.67 -9.83
CA GLN A 3 13.43 1.07 -10.90
C GLN A 3 14.10 -0.26 -10.48
N LEU A 4 14.49 -0.40 -9.21
CA LEU A 4 15.07 -1.64 -8.67
C LEU A 4 14.01 -2.75 -8.64
N CYS A 5 12.81 -2.46 -8.10
CA CYS A 5 11.70 -3.41 -8.09
C CYS A 5 11.31 -3.82 -9.51
N ARG A 6 11.23 -2.84 -10.43
CA ARG A 6 10.97 -3.08 -11.85
C ARG A 6 12.02 -4.00 -12.47
N ASN A 7 13.30 -3.74 -12.23
CA ASN A 7 14.38 -4.56 -12.80
C ASN A 7 14.36 -5.98 -12.24
N HIS A 8 14.09 -6.12 -10.94
CA HIS A 8 13.93 -7.42 -10.31
C HIS A 8 12.74 -8.18 -10.90
N PHE A 9 11.55 -7.56 -10.99
CA PHE A 9 10.36 -8.23 -11.53
C PHE A 9 10.53 -8.62 -12.99
N LYS A 10 11.24 -7.81 -13.79
CA LYS A 10 11.59 -8.18 -15.17
C LYS A 10 12.54 -9.37 -15.24
N ARG A 11 13.48 -9.48 -14.30
CA ARG A 11 14.43 -10.60 -14.26
C ARG A 11 13.75 -11.90 -13.86
N GLU A 12 12.80 -11.82 -12.93
CA GLU A 12 12.03 -12.97 -12.43
C GLU A 12 10.79 -13.28 -13.29
N ASP A 13 10.62 -12.61 -14.44
CA ASP A 13 9.46 -12.72 -15.36
C ASP A 13 8.08 -12.59 -14.68
N ILE A 14 7.98 -11.70 -13.70
CA ILE A 14 6.73 -11.43 -12.97
C ILE A 14 5.89 -10.43 -13.78
N GLY A 15 4.61 -10.71 -13.98
CA GLY A 15 3.67 -9.78 -14.59
C GLY A 15 3.37 -8.58 -13.68
N PHE A 16 3.76 -7.37 -14.10
CA PHE A 16 3.47 -6.14 -13.36
C PHE A 16 3.14 -4.94 -14.27
N VAL A 17 2.39 -4.01 -13.72
CA VAL A 17 2.16 -2.67 -14.27
C VAL A 17 2.79 -1.61 -13.37
N GLN A 18 3.11 -0.46 -13.95
CA GLN A 18 3.78 0.63 -13.24
C GLN A 18 3.08 1.95 -13.51
N ILE A 19 2.79 2.68 -12.44
CA ILE A 19 2.28 4.06 -12.47
C ILE A 19 3.24 4.92 -11.63
N CYS A 20 3.82 5.92 -12.29
CA CYS A 20 4.73 6.88 -11.67
C CYS A 20 4.55 8.26 -12.29
N GLU A 21 5.24 9.25 -11.73
CA GLU A 21 5.22 10.66 -12.13
C GLU A 21 5.48 10.91 -13.64
N TYR A 22 6.16 9.98 -14.32
CA TYR A 22 6.45 10.05 -15.75
C TYR A 22 5.44 9.28 -16.64
N SER A 23 4.42 8.67 -16.03
CA SER A 23 3.42 7.88 -16.75
C SER A 23 2.38 8.78 -17.40
N LYS A 24 2.24 8.71 -18.74
CA LYS A 24 1.19 9.40 -19.48
C LYS A 24 -0.20 8.86 -19.11
N GLU A 25 -1.22 9.70 -19.20
CA GLU A 25 -2.60 9.37 -18.82
C GLU A 25 -3.12 8.07 -19.47
N GLY A 26 -2.91 7.88 -20.77
CA GLY A 26 -3.34 6.66 -21.46
C GLY A 26 -2.67 5.38 -20.94
N LYS A 27 -1.43 5.46 -20.45
CA LYS A 27 -0.73 4.34 -19.81
C LYS A 27 -1.27 4.10 -18.39
N VAL A 28 -1.57 5.17 -17.67
CA VAL A 28 -2.17 5.10 -16.33
C VAL A 28 -3.56 4.45 -16.39
N ALA A 29 -4.41 4.85 -17.34
CA ALA A 29 -5.72 4.26 -17.55
C ALA A 29 -5.64 2.76 -17.85
N ARG A 30 -4.78 2.36 -18.80
CA ARG A 30 -4.54 0.95 -19.13
C ARG A 30 -4.01 0.14 -17.95
N ALA A 31 -3.03 0.67 -17.21
CA ALA A 31 -2.47 -0.02 -16.04
C ALA A 31 -3.52 -0.26 -14.95
N ARG A 32 -4.39 0.73 -14.70
CA ARG A 32 -5.50 0.60 -13.74
C ARG A 32 -6.52 -0.43 -14.20
N ASP A 33 -6.84 -0.45 -15.48
CA ASP A 33 -7.80 -1.38 -16.06
C ASP A 33 -7.31 -2.83 -15.95
N MET A 34 -6.06 -3.09 -16.34
CA MET A 34 -5.41 -4.40 -16.21
C MET A 34 -5.33 -4.85 -14.75
N PHE A 35 -5.01 -3.95 -13.83
CA PHE A 35 -4.95 -4.27 -12.40
C PHE A 35 -6.34 -4.60 -11.83
N PHE A 36 -7.38 -3.86 -12.23
CA PHE A 36 -8.74 -4.09 -11.76
C PHE A 36 -9.38 -5.38 -12.30
N HIS A 37 -9.02 -5.77 -13.52
CA HIS A 37 -9.47 -7.02 -14.14
C HIS A 37 -8.61 -8.23 -13.77
N GLY A 38 -7.50 -8.04 -13.06
CA GLY A 38 -6.62 -9.11 -12.63
C GLY A 38 -5.64 -9.60 -13.69
N ASP A 39 -5.56 -8.93 -14.85
CA ASP A 39 -4.56 -9.21 -15.89
C ASP A 39 -3.13 -8.91 -15.42
N ALA A 40 -2.99 -8.00 -14.45
CA ALA A 40 -1.73 -7.71 -13.78
C ALA A 40 -1.89 -7.87 -12.26
N HIS A 41 -1.16 -8.83 -11.68
CA HIS A 41 -1.20 -9.10 -10.24
C HIS A 41 -0.50 -8.02 -9.40
N PHE A 42 0.53 -7.39 -9.96
CA PHE A 42 1.32 -6.37 -9.26
C PHE A 42 1.20 -5.00 -9.93
N LEU A 43 0.94 -3.99 -9.13
CA LEU A 43 1.00 -2.58 -9.53
C LEU A 43 2.06 -1.86 -8.70
N LEU A 44 3.13 -1.42 -9.38
CA LEU A 44 4.13 -0.55 -8.78
C LEU A 44 3.65 0.91 -8.83
N TYR A 45 3.51 1.53 -7.67
CA TYR A 45 2.91 2.85 -7.51
C TYR A 45 3.85 3.81 -6.76
N THR A 46 3.88 5.10 -7.12
CA THR A 46 4.68 6.11 -6.41
C THR A 46 3.82 7.13 -5.67
N GLU A 47 4.25 7.48 -4.46
CA GLU A 47 3.66 8.57 -3.66
C GLU A 47 3.66 9.89 -4.43
N ARG A 48 4.77 10.21 -5.14
CA ARG A 48 4.88 11.42 -5.96
C ARG A 48 3.80 11.51 -7.03
N PHE A 49 3.46 10.41 -7.70
CA PHE A 49 2.37 10.43 -8.67
C PHE A 49 1.01 10.68 -8.01
N HIS A 50 0.78 10.06 -6.85
CA HIS A 50 -0.46 10.24 -6.09
C HIS A 50 -0.66 11.68 -5.66
N PHE A 51 0.40 12.33 -5.17
CA PHE A 51 0.36 13.69 -4.68
C PHE A 51 -0.18 14.68 -5.72
N PHE A 52 0.24 14.55 -6.99
CA PHE A 52 -0.18 15.47 -8.05
C PHE A 52 -1.55 15.15 -8.66
N ASN A 53 -1.94 13.86 -8.74
CA ASN A 53 -3.10 13.45 -9.52
C ASN A 53 -4.27 12.92 -8.68
N ARG A 54 -4.05 12.57 -7.42
CA ARG A 54 -5.04 11.99 -6.49
C ARG A 54 -5.92 10.89 -7.12
N ILE A 55 -5.31 10.02 -7.92
CA ILE A 55 -6.06 9.00 -8.66
C ILE A 55 -6.48 7.87 -7.74
N ARG A 56 -7.77 7.51 -7.83
CA ARG A 56 -8.33 6.34 -7.16
C ARG A 56 -7.97 5.05 -7.91
N VAL A 57 -7.15 4.23 -7.26
CA VAL A 57 -6.82 2.87 -7.70
C VAL A 57 -7.84 1.92 -7.06
N LYS A 58 -8.40 1.01 -7.87
CA LYS A 58 -9.40 0.03 -7.45
C LYS A 58 -8.79 -1.38 -7.51
N GLY A 59 -9.34 -2.32 -6.75
CA GLY A 59 -8.91 -3.73 -6.74
C GLY A 59 -7.69 -4.03 -5.86
N ILE A 60 -7.31 -3.15 -4.93
CA ILE A 60 -6.15 -3.35 -4.05
C ILE A 60 -6.47 -4.34 -2.94
N ARG A 61 -5.92 -5.54 -2.97
CA ARG A 61 -6.10 -6.54 -1.89
C ARG A 61 -4.98 -6.53 -0.86
N HIS A 62 -3.75 -6.41 -1.35
CA HIS A 62 -2.54 -6.40 -0.56
C HIS A 62 -1.78 -5.14 -0.88
N LEU A 63 -1.46 -4.38 0.15
CA LEU A 63 -0.72 -3.12 0.04
C LEU A 63 0.60 -3.26 0.77
N ILE A 64 1.70 -3.09 0.04
CA ILE A 64 3.05 -3.20 0.59
C ILE A 64 3.74 -1.84 0.43
N PHE A 65 3.98 -1.19 1.56
CA PHE A 65 4.83 -0.01 1.65
C PHE A 65 6.26 -0.44 1.93
N TYR A 66 7.15 -0.10 1.01
CA TYR A 66 8.58 -0.39 1.15
C TYR A 66 9.31 0.44 2.22
N SER A 67 8.71 1.58 2.57
CA SER A 67 9.10 2.45 3.67
C SER A 67 7.81 3.10 4.18
N PRO A 68 7.79 3.60 5.43
CA PRO A 68 6.68 4.44 5.86
C PRO A 68 6.54 5.63 4.90
N PRO A 69 5.32 6.03 4.52
CA PRO A 69 5.12 7.19 3.67
C PRO A 69 5.59 8.48 4.35
N ASN A 70 6.10 9.42 3.54
CA ASN A 70 6.55 10.71 4.05
C ASN A 70 5.38 11.53 4.58
N VAL A 71 4.23 11.45 3.91
CA VAL A 71 2.99 12.08 4.33
C VAL A 71 2.05 11.01 4.93
N PRO A 72 1.72 11.08 6.24
CA PRO A 72 0.87 10.07 6.89
C PRO A 72 -0.50 9.93 6.25
N HIS A 73 -1.07 11.02 5.72
CA HIS A 73 -2.35 11.00 5.00
C HIS A 73 -2.37 10.01 3.83
N PHE A 74 -1.23 9.81 3.14
CA PHE A 74 -1.15 8.87 2.04
C PHE A 74 -1.41 7.42 2.50
N TYR A 75 -0.96 7.05 3.70
CA TYR A 75 -1.25 5.74 4.28
C TYR A 75 -2.76 5.52 4.39
N TYR A 76 -3.47 6.45 5.03
CA TYR A 76 -4.91 6.36 5.25
C TYR A 76 -5.70 6.41 3.93
N GLU A 77 -5.30 7.27 2.99
CA GLU A 77 -5.91 7.34 1.66
C GLU A 77 -5.80 5.99 0.93
N MET A 78 -4.63 5.34 0.94
CA MET A 78 -4.46 4.03 0.30
C MET A 78 -5.24 2.93 1.02
N CYS A 79 -5.27 2.92 2.35
CA CYS A 79 -6.09 1.99 3.13
C CYS A 79 -7.59 2.14 2.81
N ASN A 80 -8.08 3.37 2.66
CA ASN A 80 -9.48 3.64 2.29
C ASN A 80 -9.83 3.15 0.87
N LEU A 81 -8.86 3.09 -0.04
CA LEU A 81 -9.08 2.53 -1.38
C LEU A 81 -9.24 1.01 -1.36
N MET A 82 -8.87 0.32 -0.29
CA MET A 82 -9.05 -1.13 -0.14
C MET A 82 -10.47 -1.53 0.29
N GLN A 83 -11.43 -0.61 0.39
CA GLN A 83 -12.82 -0.98 0.73
C GLN A 83 -13.45 -1.92 -0.31
N GLU A 84 -14.41 -2.74 0.13
CA GLU A 84 -15.15 -3.69 -0.73
C GLU A 84 -15.82 -3.01 -1.94
N SER A 85 -16.23 -1.75 -1.80
CA SER A 85 -16.81 -0.93 -2.88
C SER A 85 -15.87 -0.74 -4.07
N ASN A 86 -14.57 -0.84 -3.85
CA ASN A 86 -13.53 -0.70 -4.87
C ASN A 86 -13.02 -2.06 -5.38
N MET A 87 -13.59 -3.17 -4.91
CA MET A 87 -13.18 -4.52 -5.33
C MET A 87 -13.97 -5.03 -6.52
N ASN A 88 -13.30 -5.80 -7.36
CA ASN A 88 -13.98 -6.59 -8.39
C ASN A 88 -14.54 -7.87 -7.77
N LYS A 89 -15.87 -7.94 -7.62
CA LYS A 89 -16.59 -9.09 -7.04
C LYS A 89 -16.33 -10.42 -7.78
N LYS A 90 -15.83 -10.37 -9.02
CA LYS A 90 -15.60 -11.56 -9.86
C LYS A 90 -14.25 -12.27 -9.59
N ILE A 91 -13.29 -11.61 -8.94
CA ILE A 91 -11.88 -12.06 -8.94
C ILE A 91 -11.48 -12.78 -7.62
N GLY A 92 -12.38 -13.00 -6.66
CA GLY A 92 -12.05 -13.77 -5.45
C GLY A 92 -12.82 -13.42 -4.18
N SER A 93 -12.53 -14.19 -3.11
CA SER A 93 -13.13 -14.06 -1.77
C SER A 93 -12.74 -12.75 -1.09
N MET A 94 -13.68 -12.15 -0.34
CA MET A 94 -13.53 -10.89 0.41
C MET A 94 -12.62 -11.02 1.66
N SER A 95 -12.06 -12.19 1.94
CA SER A 95 -11.73 -12.56 3.31
C SER A 95 -10.32 -12.23 3.82
N ASN A 96 -9.40 -11.67 3.04
CA ASN A 96 -8.04 -11.35 3.54
C ASN A 96 -7.42 -10.13 2.84
N MET A 97 -7.65 -8.92 3.37
CA MET A 97 -6.92 -7.72 2.95
C MET A 97 -5.79 -7.46 3.93
N THR A 98 -4.61 -7.10 3.42
CA THR A 98 -3.44 -6.87 4.26
C THR A 98 -2.73 -5.58 3.87
N VAL A 99 -2.27 -4.85 4.89
CA VAL A 99 -1.34 -3.74 4.73
C VAL A 99 -0.06 -4.10 5.43
N THR A 100 1.06 -4.03 4.72
CA THR A 100 2.39 -4.30 5.24
C THR A 100 3.26 -3.08 5.02
N VAL A 101 3.89 -2.60 6.09
CA VAL A 101 4.82 -1.47 6.03
C VAL A 101 6.18 -1.97 6.50
N LEU A 102 7.17 -1.91 5.62
CA LEU A 102 8.56 -2.08 6.00
C LEU A 102 9.05 -0.78 6.62
N TYR A 103 9.76 -0.87 7.74
CA TYR A 103 10.33 0.29 8.44
C TYR A 103 11.68 -0.07 9.06
N SER A 104 12.48 0.95 9.33
CA SER A 104 13.72 0.84 10.10
C SER A 104 13.65 1.70 11.35
N LYS A 105 14.63 1.52 12.26
CA LYS A 105 14.78 2.37 13.46
C LYS A 105 14.96 3.86 13.14
N TYR A 106 15.35 4.21 11.92
CA TYR A 106 15.55 5.59 11.48
C TYR A 106 14.24 6.26 11.04
N ASP A 107 13.18 5.49 10.80
CA ASP A 107 11.90 5.98 10.30
C ASP A 107 10.89 6.28 11.42
N ILE A 108 11.38 6.43 12.67
CA ILE A 108 10.53 6.57 13.87
C ILE A 108 9.50 7.69 13.74
N ASN A 109 9.88 8.82 13.14
CA ASN A 109 9.00 9.98 12.97
C ASN A 109 7.85 9.71 12.00
N GLN A 110 8.10 8.92 10.94
CA GLN A 110 7.08 8.57 9.96
C GLN A 110 6.20 7.44 10.50
N LEU A 111 6.80 6.48 11.20
CA LEU A 111 6.09 5.39 11.85
C LEU A 111 5.14 5.91 12.94
N SER A 112 5.61 6.80 13.82
CA SER A 112 4.80 7.37 14.90
C SER A 112 3.60 8.15 14.38
N ALA A 113 3.70 8.75 13.20
CA ALA A 113 2.57 9.43 12.57
C ALA A 113 1.48 8.47 12.03
N ILE A 114 1.80 7.18 11.85
CA ILE A 114 0.85 6.15 11.40
C ILE A 114 0.29 5.37 12.59
N VAL A 115 1.15 4.91 13.51
CA VAL A 115 0.75 4.01 14.60
C VAL A 115 0.59 4.72 15.96
N GLY A 116 0.98 6.00 16.05
CA GLY A 116 1.09 6.75 17.29
C GLY A 116 2.46 6.59 17.97
N THR A 117 2.88 7.60 18.73
CA THR A 117 4.21 7.66 19.38
C THR A 117 4.49 6.47 20.30
N ASP A 118 3.57 6.16 21.22
CA ASP A 118 3.78 5.08 22.20
C ASP A 118 3.89 3.69 21.57
N ARG A 119 3.18 3.45 20.46
CA ARG A 119 3.27 2.19 19.72
C ARG A 119 4.54 2.13 18.90
N ALA A 120 4.93 3.23 18.26
CA ALA A 120 6.14 3.29 17.45
C ALA A 120 7.41 3.01 18.27
N VAL A 121 7.51 3.57 19.49
CA VAL A 121 8.63 3.29 20.41
C VAL A 121 8.69 1.80 20.75
N ARG A 122 7.56 1.21 21.18
CA ARG A 122 7.48 -0.24 21.46
C ARG A 122 7.82 -1.12 20.26
N MET A 123 7.48 -0.68 19.05
CA MET A 123 7.79 -1.40 17.80
C MET A 123 9.27 -1.34 17.41
N ILE A 124 9.99 -0.31 17.84
CA ILE A 124 11.43 -0.15 17.56
C ILE A 124 12.28 -0.83 18.63
N GLU A 125 11.86 -0.79 19.89
CA GLU A 125 12.56 -1.41 21.01
C GLU A 125 12.35 -2.93 21.09
N SER A 126 11.30 -3.43 20.45
CA SER A 126 11.00 -4.86 20.41
C SER A 126 12.07 -5.65 19.66
N GLU A 127 12.44 -6.81 20.20
CA GLU A 127 13.35 -7.76 19.57
C GLU A 127 12.74 -8.51 18.37
N ARG A 128 11.41 -8.40 18.19
CA ARG A 128 10.71 -9.04 17.07
C ARG A 128 10.84 -8.21 15.80
N ASN A 129 11.12 -8.88 14.69
CA ASN A 129 11.21 -8.25 13.37
C ASN A 129 9.83 -8.02 12.70
N VAL A 130 8.75 -8.62 13.23
CA VAL A 130 7.41 -8.55 12.65
C VAL A 130 6.42 -8.13 13.72
N HIS A 131 5.67 -7.07 13.40
CA HIS A 131 4.66 -6.47 14.26
C HIS A 131 3.31 -6.55 13.57
N MET A 132 2.39 -7.32 14.14
CA MET A 132 1.04 -7.45 13.61
C MET A 132 0.09 -6.52 14.37
N LEU A 133 -0.61 -5.67 13.62
CA LEU A 133 -1.69 -4.84 14.12
C LEU A 133 -3.00 -5.39 13.55
N VAL A 134 -3.87 -5.85 14.43
CA VAL A 134 -5.21 -6.32 14.06
C VAL A 134 -6.20 -5.25 14.50
N THR A 135 -6.94 -4.71 13.54
CA THR A 135 -8.08 -3.83 13.84
C THR A 135 -9.29 -4.73 14.06
N ASP A 136 -9.56 -5.11 15.31
CA ASP A 136 -10.82 -5.74 15.65
C ASP A 136 -11.94 -4.67 15.61
N ALA A 137 -13.06 -4.97 14.95
CA ALA A 137 -14.17 -4.05 14.76
C ALA A 137 -14.99 -3.82 16.05
N LYS A 138 -14.57 -4.39 17.18
CA LYS A 138 -15.20 -4.23 18.50
C LYS A 138 -14.41 -3.31 19.41
N ASN A 139 -14.29 -2.03 19.04
CA ASN A 139 -14.00 -1.01 20.05
C ASN A 139 -14.70 0.32 19.75
N THR A 140 -16.02 0.28 19.72
CA THR A 140 -16.84 1.34 20.31
C THR A 140 -17.20 0.88 21.71
N ASP A 141 -16.31 1.09 22.67
CA ASP A 141 -16.68 1.22 24.07
C ASP A 141 -15.64 2.08 24.81
N THR A 142 -16.16 3.18 25.34
CA THR A 142 -15.71 3.93 26.53
C THR A 142 -14.36 4.67 26.47
N ILE A 143 -14.45 5.98 26.17
CA ILE A 143 -14.19 7.02 27.17
C ILE A 143 -15.35 8.02 27.11
#